data_AF-A0A7J8B4J1-F1
#
_entry.id   AF-A0A7J8B4J1-F1
#
_cell.length_a   1.000
_cell.length_b   1.000
_cell.length_c   1.000
_cell.angle_alpha   90.00
_cell.angle_beta   90.00
_cell.angle_gamma   90.00
#
_symmetry.space_group_name_H-M   'P 1'
#
loop_
_entity.id
_entity.type
_entity.pdbx_description
1 polymer ?
#
loop_
_entity_poly.entity_id
_entity_poly.type
_entity_poly.pdbx_seq_one_letter_code
_entity_poly.pdbx_strand_id
1 'polypeptide(L)'
;MMMFFSNFPFSWVRHFLITLALNIIIVLLAIFVPDIKTIFGVVGSSTSTCLIFVFPGLFYLKLSREDFLSWKKLAAFAFLIFGILIGTFTFALIVFNWINNK
;
A
#
# COMPACT_ATOMS: atom_id res chain seq x y z
N MET A 1 11.12 8.07 0.66
CA MET A 1 12.59 7.91 0.50
C MET A 1 13.40 8.35 1.72
N MET A 2 12.96 9.37 2.48
CA MET A 2 13.63 9.81 3.72
C MET A 2 13.48 8.84 4.91
N MET A 3 12.37 8.11 5.03
CA MET A 3 12.09 7.31 6.23
C MET A 3 12.84 5.97 6.31
N PHE A 4 13.31 5.42 5.18
CA PHE A 4 13.99 4.12 5.12
C PHE A 4 15.52 4.21 4.92
N PHE A 5 16.06 5.36 4.49
CA PHE A 5 17.48 5.54 4.17
C PHE A 5 18.07 6.82 4.79
N SER A 6 17.91 7.00 6.10
CA SER A 6 18.49 8.16 6.80
C SER A 6 20.01 8.10 6.97
N ASN A 7 20.65 6.95 6.71
CA ASN A 7 22.07 6.71 7.00
C ASN A 7 23.00 6.60 5.77
N PHE A 8 22.50 6.84 4.54
CA PHE A 8 23.33 6.72 3.33
C PHE A 8 23.39 8.05 2.54
N PRO A 9 24.57 8.41 2.00
CA PRO A 9 24.76 9.67 1.27
C PRO A 9 23.81 9.73 0.07
N PHE A 10 23.36 10.95 -0.24
CA PHE A 10 22.55 11.23 -1.42
C PHE A 10 23.29 10.78 -2.68
N SER A 11 22.79 9.72 -3.32
CA SER A 11 23.34 9.20 -4.58
C SER A 11 22.34 9.43 -5.71
N TRP A 12 22.77 10.21 -6.70
CA TRP A 12 22.03 10.47 -7.93
C TRP A 12 21.68 9.18 -8.70
N VAL A 13 22.60 8.21 -8.70
CA VAL A 13 22.41 6.92 -9.38
C VAL A 13 21.25 6.14 -8.76
N ARG A 14 21.14 6.13 -7.42
CA ARG A 14 20.03 5.45 -6.74
C ARG A 14 18.68 6.11 -7.06
N HIS A 15 18.63 7.44 -7.11
CA HIS A 15 17.41 8.15 -7.49
C HIS A 15 17.02 7.83 -8.94
N PHE A 16 17.99 7.90 -9.85
CA PHE A 16 17.76 7.59 -11.26
C PHE A 16 17.23 6.16 -11.46
N LEU A 17 17.83 5.17 -10.78
CA LEU A 17 17.37 3.78 -10.83
C LEU A 17 15.93 3.59 -10.32
N ILE A 18 15.56 4.26 -9.22
CA ILE A 18 14.20 4.19 -8.69
C ILE A 18 13.21 4.82 -9.65
N THR A 19 13.53 5.99 -10.20
CA THR A 19 12.67 6.66 -11.19
C THR A 19 12.53 5.81 -12.45
N LEU A 20 13.60 5.20 -12.94
CA LEU A 20 13.59 4.30 -14.08
C LEU A 20 12.70 3.08 -13.82
N ALA A 21 12.87 2.42 -12.67
CA ALA A 21 12.06 1.27 -12.28
C ALA A 21 10.57 1.61 -12.18
N LEU A 22 10.23 2.74 -11.56
CA LEU A 22 8.85 3.23 -11.49
C LEU A 22 8.28 3.51 -12.87
N ASN A 23 9.06 4.12 -13.77
CA ASN A 23 8.63 4.41 -15.12
C ASN A 23 8.33 3.12 -15.92
N ILE A 24 9.22 2.12 -15.83
CA ILE A 24 9.00 0.80 -16.46
C ILE A 24 7.70 0.16 -15.97
N ILE A 25 7.43 0.18 -14.67
CA ILE A 25 6.20 -0.38 -14.09
C ILE A 25 4.96 0.35 -14.65
N ILE A 26 4.99 1.68 -14.71
CA ILE A 26 3.88 2.49 -15.21
C ILE A 26 3.63 2.21 -16.70
N VAL A 27 4.68 2.14 -17.52
CA VAL A 27 4.56 1.85 -18.95
C VAL A 27 4.01 0.45 -19.20
N LEU A 28 4.50 -0.56 -18.46
CA LEU A 28 3.95 -1.91 -18.53
C LEU A 28 2.46 -1.93 -18.16
N LEU A 29 2.09 -1.30 -17.06
CA LEU A 29 0.69 -1.22 -16.61
C LEU A 29 -0.21 -0.58 -17.68
N ALA A 30 0.26 0.48 -18.33
CA ALA A 30 -0.48 1.20 -19.38
C ALA A 30 -0.72 0.35 -20.64
N ILE A 31 0.21 -0.56 -20.97
CA ILE A 31 0.06 -1.48 -22.11
C ILE A 31 -0.92 -2.62 -21.77
N PHE A 32 -0.88 -3.14 -20.53
CA PHE A 32 -1.71 -4.28 -20.14
C PHE A 32 -3.17 -3.90 -19.80
N VAL A 33 -3.41 -2.68 -19.32
CA VAL A 33 -4.73 -2.25 -18.86
C VAL A 33 -5.26 -1.11 -19.75
N PRO A 34 -6.18 -1.39 -20.68
CA PRO A 34 -6.73 -0.38 -21.59
C PRO A 34 -7.72 0.58 -20.89
N ASP A 35 -8.20 0.23 -19.70
CA ASP A 35 -9.21 0.99 -18.96
C ASP A 35 -8.62 1.73 -17.75
N ILE A 36 -8.54 3.05 -17.87
CA ILE A 36 -8.08 3.94 -16.79
C ILE A 36 -8.95 3.85 -15.52
N LYS A 37 -10.24 3.53 -15.67
CA LYS A 37 -11.19 3.36 -14.56
C LYS A 37 -10.81 2.18 -13.66
N THR A 38 -10.37 1.08 -14.25
CA THR A 38 -9.90 -0.10 -13.50
C THR A 38 -8.60 0.21 -12.77
N ILE A 39 -7.68 0.92 -13.42
CA ILE A 39 -6.41 1.34 -12.82
C ILE A 39 -6.65 2.21 -11.58
N PHE A 40 -7.47 3.27 -11.72
CA PHE A 40 -7.80 4.14 -10.58
C PHE A 40 -8.59 3.42 -9.50
N GLY A 41 -9.48 2.48 -9.86
CA GLY A 41 -10.20 1.64 -8.90
C GLY A 41 -9.25 0.78 -8.06
N VAL A 42 -8.31 0.09 -8.69
CA VAL A 42 -7.33 -0.78 -8.03
C VAL A 42 -6.35 0.02 -7.18
N VAL A 43 -5.71 1.05 -7.76
CA VAL A 43 -4.69 1.85 -7.08
C VAL A 43 -5.31 2.70 -5.96
N GLY A 44 -6.48 3.29 -6.22
CA GLY A 44 -7.20 4.12 -5.26
C GLY A 44 -7.73 3.33 -4.07
N SER A 45 -8.35 2.17 -4.31
CA SER A 45 -8.84 1.32 -3.22
C SER A 45 -7.70 0.79 -2.34
N SER A 46 -6.65 0.22 -2.95
CA SER A 46 -5.50 -0.32 -2.22
C SER A 46 -4.77 0.75 -1.38
N THR A 47 -4.53 1.94 -1.96
CA THR A 47 -3.86 3.04 -1.26
C THR A 47 -4.73 3.59 -0.14
N SER A 48 -6.03 3.80 -0.37
CA SER A 48 -6.96 4.31 0.64
C SER A 48 -7.12 3.35 1.82
N THR A 49 -7.30 2.05 1.56
CA THR A 49 -7.40 1.03 2.61
C THR A 49 -6.12 0.95 3.44
N CYS A 50 -4.95 1.07 2.82
CA CYS A 50 -3.67 1.10 3.53
C CYS A 50 -3.55 2.35 4.42
N LEU A 51 -3.91 3.53 3.91
CA LEU A 51 -3.84 4.77 4.68
C LEU A 51 -4.83 4.80 5.86
N ILE A 52 -6.05 4.31 5.68
CA ILE A 52 -7.11 4.38 6.68
C ILE A 52 -6.96 3.31 7.77
N PHE A 53 -6.55 2.08 7.42
CA PHE A 53 -6.52 0.97 8.37
C PHE A 53 -5.11 0.61 8.84
N VAL A 54 -4.13 0.62 7.94
CA VAL A 54 -2.76 0.13 8.23
C VAL A 54 -1.94 1.22 8.90
N PHE A 55 -2.04 2.47 8.43
CA PHE A 55 -1.29 3.61 8.95
C PHE A 55 -1.56 3.97 10.42
N PRO A 56 -2.82 4.11 10.89
CA PRO A 56 -3.08 4.40 12.31
C PRO A 56 -2.66 3.24 13.21
N GLY A 57 -2.82 1.98 12.77
CA GLY A 57 -2.34 0.81 13.51
C GLY A 57 -0.81 0.79 13.64
N LEU A 58 -0.09 1.04 12.55
CA LEU A 58 1.38 1.14 12.56
C LEU A 58 1.89 2.28 13.43
N PHE A 59 1.29 3.47 13.35
CA PHE A 59 1.69 4.59 14.19
C PHE A 59 1.39 4.33 15.67
N TYR A 60 0.24 3.74 15.97
CA TYR A 60 -0.10 3.36 17.33
C TYR A 60 0.91 2.35 17.90
N LEU A 61 1.24 1.30 17.14
CA LEU A 61 2.22 0.29 17.55
C LEU A 61 3.65 0.83 17.67
N LYS A 62 4.03 1.79 16.81
CA LYS A 62 5.38 2.40 16.81
C LYS A 62 5.57 3.42 17.93
N LEU A 63 4.53 4.22 18.24
CA LEU A 63 4.60 5.31 19.23
C LEU A 63 4.22 4.85 20.65
N SER A 64 3.43 3.78 20.77
CA SER A 64 3.05 3.20 22.06
C SER A 64 4.28 2.62 22.80
N ARG A 65 4.54 3.17 23.99
CA ARG A 65 5.50 2.61 24.97
C ARG A 65 4.83 1.65 25.96
N GLU A 66 3.57 1.28 25.73
CA GLU A 66 2.85 0.33 26.60
C GLU A 66 3.30 -1.12 26.32
N ASP A 67 3.24 -1.95 27.37
CA ASP A 67 3.57 -3.38 27.33
C ASP A 67 2.88 -4.09 26.16
N PHE A 68 3.56 -5.10 25.60
CA PHE A 68 3.11 -5.86 24.43
C PHE A 68 1.72 -6.52 24.60
N LEU A 69 1.20 -6.58 25.83
CA LEU A 69 -0.04 -7.24 26.22
C LEU A 69 -1.17 -6.27 26.62
N SER A 70 -1.06 -4.97 26.33
CA SER A 70 -2.16 -4.02 26.55
C SER A 70 -3.28 -4.25 25.50
N TRP A 71 -4.54 -4.28 25.95
CA TRP A 71 -5.74 -4.49 25.10
C TRP A 71 -5.77 -3.58 23.87
N LYS A 72 -5.26 -2.35 24.02
CA LYS A 72 -5.20 -1.35 22.96
C LYS A 72 -4.22 -1.73 21.85
N LYS A 73 -3.14 -2.43 22.18
CA LYS A 73 -2.11 -2.90 21.24
C LYS A 73 -2.61 -4.09 20.42
N LEU A 74 -3.35 -5.00 21.07
CA LEU A 74 -4.06 -6.09 20.41
C LEU A 74 -5.16 -5.58 19.48
N ALA A 75 -5.93 -4.57 19.92
CA ALA A 75 -6.92 -3.92 19.08
C ALA A 75 -6.30 -3.26 17.84
N ALA A 76 -5.16 -2.55 18.00
CA ALA A 76 -4.44 -1.97 16.86
C ALA A 76 -3.95 -3.03 15.86
N PHE A 77 -3.48 -4.17 16.35
CA PHE A 77 -3.05 -5.28 15.52
C PHE A 77 -4.21 -5.96 14.79
N ALA A 78 -5.33 -6.19 15.48
CA ALA A 78 -6.56 -6.71 14.89
C ALA A 78 -7.11 -5.77 13.81
N PHE A 79 -7.08 -4.46 14.05
CA PHE A 79 -7.51 -3.45 13.08
C PHE A 79 -6.63 -3.43 11.83
N LEU A 80 -5.32 -3.65 12.00
CA LEU A 80 -4.37 -3.77 10.90
C LEU A 80 -4.66 -5.02 10.06
N ILE A 81 -4.85 -6.19 10.69
CA ILE A 81 -5.21 -7.44 9.99
C ILE A 81 -6.54 -7.28 9.25
N PHE A 82 -7.54 -6.70 9.91
CA PHE A 82 -8.85 -6.43 9.32
C PHE A 82 -8.74 -5.50 8.10
N GLY A 83 -7.92 -4.46 8.19
CA GLY A 83 -7.59 -3.59 7.07
C GLY A 83 -6.97 -4.31 5.88
N ILE A 84 -6.02 -5.21 6.14
CA ILE A 84 -5.40 -6.03 5.09
C ILE A 84 -6.45 -6.95 4.45
N LEU A 85 -7.28 -7.63 5.25
CA LEU A 85 -8.32 -8.51 4.75
C LEU A 85 -9.31 -7.76 3.85
N ILE A 86 -9.83 -6.61 4.30
CA ILE A 86 -10.71 -5.78 3.48
C ILE A 86 -10.00 -5.31 2.21
N GLY A 87 -8.74 -4.87 2.30
CA GLY A 87 -7.98 -4.42 1.15
C GLY A 87 -7.82 -5.51 0.10
N THR A 88 -7.47 -6.73 0.52
CA THR A 88 -7.36 -7.88 -0.38
C THR A 88 -8.71 -8.28 -0.98
N PHE A 89 -9.78 -8.22 -0.21
CA PHE A 89 -11.13 -8.54 -0.67
C PHE A 89 -11.63 -7.52 -1.71
N THR A 90 -11.47 -6.22 -1.46
CA THR A 90 -11.83 -5.17 -2.42
C THR A 90 -11.00 -5.26 -3.69
N PHE A 91 -9.69 -5.54 -3.57
CA PHE A 91 -8.83 -5.75 -4.73
C PHE A 91 -9.31 -6.93 -5.58
N ALA A 92 -9.62 -8.07 -4.94
CA ALA A 92 -10.15 -9.25 -5.62
C ALA A 92 -11.48 -8.98 -6.33
N LEU A 93 -12.40 -8.22 -5.71
CA LEU A 93 -13.67 -7.82 -6.34
C LEU A 93 -13.47 -6.94 -7.57
N ILE A 94 -12.52 -6.01 -7.55
CA ILE A 94 -12.25 -5.13 -8.70
C ILE A 94 -11.67 -5.97 -9.86
N VAL A 95 -10.76 -6.89 -9.57
CA VAL A 95 -10.19 -7.81 -10.57
C VAL A 95 -11.28 -8.74 -11.12
N PHE A 96 -12.13 -9.30 -10.27
CA PHE A 96 -13.23 -10.16 -10.71
C PHE A 96 -14.24 -9.42 -11.59
N ASN A 97 -14.60 -8.19 -11.22
CA ASN A 97 -15.42 -7.32 -12.08
C ASN A 97 -14.74 -7.02 -13.40
N TRP A 98 -13.42 -6.84 -13.42
CA TRP A 98 -12.69 -6.60 -14.67
C TRP A 98 -12.69 -7.82 -15.60
N ILE A 99 -12.57 -9.03 -15.04
CA ILE A 99 -12.59 -10.27 -15.83
C ILE A 99 -14.00 -10.58 -16.34
N ASN A 100 -15.03 -10.40 -15.52
CA ASN A 100 -16.42 -10.69 -15.90
C ASN A 100 -17.09 -9.61 -16.75
N ASN A 101 -16.55 -8.39 -16.77
CA ASN A 101 -17.08 -7.27 -17.55
C ASN A 101 -16.26 -7.01 -18.83
N LYS A 102 -15.45 -7.99 -19.24
CA LYS A 102 -14.98 -8.17 -20.62
C LYS A 102 -16.00 -8.98 -21.40
#